data_AF-A0A6L7QEX7-F1
#
_entry.id   AF-A0A6L7QEX7-F1
#
_cell.length_a   1.000
_cell.length_b   1.000
_cell.length_c   1.000
_cell.angle_alpha   90.00
_cell.angle_beta   90.00
_cell.angle_gamma   90.00
#
_symmetry.space_group_name_H-M   'P 1'
#
loop_
_entity.id
_entity.type
_entity.pdbx_description
1 polymer ?
#
loop_
_entity_poly.entity_id
_entity_poly.type
_entity_poly.pdbx_seq_one_letter_code
_entity_poly.pdbx_strand_id
1 'polypeptide(L)'
;MREIYHWTEWFSELANKIAEGGEEFLIDRAKRIDWKADGTDPPLLDYGDKKIDPFSFFYSLAQHRSSVNRKLVYRSVEKVFNVKHQYSEEQYDSNDAFVFPTANPQNLLYYSNVQADPKLLWNLFRSAVRGLDSVDPKHFDDALELRGVRKAKLTQTLFLINSSQFLPCDDKTKTFVDLPPNDEFSWKSYREWLQKVHDIFPSCGPYEINFFAYLYSLWKQKNLPIGNKYFQVSTNAWGENGGDFWQDNDPELDFEPNNWVFTGGPCKRVEWEDYNESKGDARQYPLSAPRPGDVILVKTGQLQGRGIGIVYKNDYQDRLAEDSRIHVMWINKAVCDDLKPTRHYGKTVVRLPKQDIPSIAGVFL
;
A
#
# COMPACT_ATOMS: atom_id res chain seq x y z
N MET A 1 2.29 11.54 4.98
CA MET A 1 2.02 10.13 4.60
C MET A 1 3.23 9.61 3.83
N ARG A 2 3.73 8.40 4.12
CA ARG A 2 5.09 7.94 3.72
C ARG A 2 5.24 7.77 2.21
N GLU A 3 6.43 8.05 1.67
CA GLU A 3 6.82 8.06 0.25
C GLU A 3 6.16 6.99 -0.63
N ILE A 4 5.98 5.76 -0.12
CA ILE A 4 5.43 4.60 -0.84
C ILE A 4 3.91 4.63 -1.07
N TYR A 5 3.17 5.44 -0.32
CA TYR A 5 1.71 5.59 -0.43
C TYR A 5 1.29 6.95 -0.99
N HIS A 6 2.24 7.79 -1.41
CA HIS A 6 1.94 9.12 -1.98
C HIS A 6 0.90 9.05 -3.12
N TRP A 7 0.94 7.97 -3.90
CA TRP A 7 -0.02 7.73 -4.97
C TRP A 7 -1.47 7.65 -4.50
N THR A 8 -1.76 7.23 -3.26
CA THR A 8 -3.13 7.14 -2.76
C THR A 8 -3.78 8.53 -2.65
N GLU A 9 -3.03 9.51 -2.15
CA GLU A 9 -3.48 10.89 -2.03
C GLU A 9 -3.62 11.54 -3.41
N TRP A 10 -2.64 11.30 -4.29
CA TRP A 10 -2.64 11.80 -5.66
C TRP A 10 -3.89 11.34 -6.44
N PHE A 11 -4.17 10.04 -6.44
CA PHE A 11 -5.31 9.49 -7.17
C PHE A 11 -6.65 9.89 -6.55
N SER A 12 -6.73 9.94 -5.21
CA SER A 12 -7.94 10.39 -4.50
C SER A 12 -8.26 11.87 -4.79
N GLU A 13 -7.25 12.74 -4.78
CA GLU A 13 -7.44 14.15 -5.15
C GLU A 13 -7.92 14.27 -6.61
N LEU A 14 -7.28 13.55 -7.53
CA LEU A 14 -7.68 13.53 -8.94
C LEU A 14 -9.13 13.05 -9.11
N ALA A 15 -9.53 12.01 -8.38
CA ALA A 15 -10.87 11.45 -8.45
C ALA A 15 -11.92 12.44 -7.95
N ASN A 16 -11.66 13.13 -6.83
CA ASN A 16 -12.54 14.18 -6.32
C ASN A 16 -12.70 15.33 -7.33
N LYS A 17 -11.61 15.82 -7.92
CA LYS A 17 -11.67 16.88 -8.94
C LYS A 17 -12.49 16.49 -10.16
N ILE A 18 -12.33 15.25 -10.64
CA ILE A 18 -13.11 14.74 -11.78
C ILE A 18 -14.59 14.56 -11.39
N ALA A 19 -14.89 14.13 -10.16
CA ALA A 19 -16.26 13.97 -9.69
C ALA A 19 -16.99 15.31 -9.57
N GLU A 20 -16.30 16.35 -9.09
CA GLU A 20 -16.80 17.72 -8.98
C GLU A 20 -16.96 18.39 -10.36
N GLY A 21 -15.95 18.26 -11.24
CA GLY A 21 -15.96 18.89 -12.56
C GLY A 21 -16.88 18.20 -13.57
N GLY A 22 -17.12 16.90 -13.42
CA GLY A 22 -17.99 16.12 -14.31
C GLY A 22 -17.37 15.79 -15.67
N GLU A 23 -18.25 15.46 -16.61
CA GLU A 23 -17.88 14.83 -17.88
C GLU A 23 -17.11 15.76 -18.82
N GLU A 24 -17.62 16.96 -19.07
CA GLU A 24 -16.96 17.95 -19.93
C GLU A 24 -15.59 18.35 -19.38
N PHE A 25 -15.48 18.45 -18.05
CA PHE A 25 -14.21 18.71 -17.37
C PHE A 25 -13.20 17.59 -17.62
N LEU A 26 -13.59 16.32 -17.47
CA LEU A 26 -12.69 15.20 -17.76
C LEU A 26 -12.26 15.19 -19.24
N ILE A 27 -13.20 15.35 -20.17
CA ILE A 27 -12.93 15.32 -21.62
C ILE A 27 -11.96 16.43 -22.02
N ASP A 28 -12.24 17.68 -21.62
CA ASP A 28 -11.41 18.84 -21.95
C ASP A 28 -9.97 18.66 -21.44
N ARG A 29 -9.83 18.16 -20.20
CA ARG A 29 -8.54 17.98 -19.55
C ARG A 29 -7.79 16.76 -20.10
N ALA A 30 -8.47 15.65 -20.37
CA ALA A 30 -7.84 14.44 -20.90
C ALA A 30 -7.14 14.69 -22.26
N LYS A 31 -7.69 15.57 -23.09
CA LYS A 31 -7.10 15.97 -24.39
C LYS A 31 -5.85 16.84 -24.27
N ARG A 32 -5.58 17.42 -23.10
CA ARG A 32 -4.45 18.33 -22.86
C ARG A 32 -3.26 17.63 -22.19
N ILE A 33 -3.40 16.35 -21.86
CA ILE A 33 -2.34 15.55 -21.24
C ILE A 33 -1.35 15.10 -22.33
N ASP A 34 -0.07 15.19 -22.00
CA ASP A 34 1.03 14.60 -22.75
C ASP A 34 1.08 13.09 -22.49
N TRP A 35 0.26 12.31 -23.20
CA TRP A 35 0.12 10.86 -22.97
C TRP A 35 1.34 10.04 -23.42
N LYS A 36 2.05 10.51 -24.44
CA LYS A 36 3.21 9.84 -25.03
C LYS A 36 4.21 10.87 -25.54
N ALA A 37 5.49 10.52 -25.51
CA ALA A 37 6.57 11.43 -25.92
C ALA A 37 6.56 11.75 -27.42
N ASP A 38 5.98 10.87 -28.24
CA ASP A 38 5.84 11.06 -29.68
C ASP A 38 4.61 11.89 -30.08
N GLY A 39 3.82 12.36 -29.10
CA GLY A 39 2.61 13.14 -29.32
C GLY A 39 1.44 12.33 -29.90
N THR A 40 1.53 11.00 -29.96
CA THR A 40 0.41 10.18 -30.42
C THR A 40 -0.66 10.06 -29.35
N ASP A 41 -1.92 10.04 -29.78
CA ASP A 41 -3.04 9.88 -28.85
C ASP A 41 -3.05 8.47 -28.22
N PRO A 42 -3.51 8.33 -26.97
CA PRO A 42 -3.77 7.04 -26.37
C PRO A 42 -5.11 6.48 -26.87
N PRO A 43 -5.34 5.16 -26.74
CA PRO A 43 -6.63 4.54 -27.07
C PRO A 43 -7.86 5.20 -26.43
N LEU A 44 -7.68 5.88 -25.30
CA LEU A 44 -8.72 6.65 -24.63
C LEU A 44 -9.31 7.76 -25.51
N LEU A 45 -8.52 8.38 -26.39
CA LEU A 45 -8.93 9.50 -27.24
C LEU A 45 -9.36 9.06 -28.65
N ASP A 46 -9.03 7.84 -29.07
CA ASP A 46 -9.23 7.35 -30.45
C ASP A 46 -10.70 7.25 -30.89
N TYR A 47 -11.64 7.11 -29.95
CA TYR A 47 -13.05 6.81 -30.24
C TYR A 47 -14.01 7.98 -29.98
N GLY A 48 -13.46 9.19 -29.85
CA GLY A 48 -14.19 10.44 -29.64
C GLY A 48 -14.65 10.68 -28.20
N ASP A 49 -15.07 11.91 -27.92
CA ASP A 49 -15.33 12.45 -26.57
C ASP A 49 -16.29 11.61 -25.74
N LYS A 50 -17.31 11.02 -26.37
CA LYS A 50 -18.32 10.17 -25.72
C LYS A 50 -17.77 8.86 -25.13
N LYS A 51 -16.50 8.54 -25.41
CA LYS A 51 -15.81 7.33 -24.92
C LYS A 51 -14.79 7.63 -23.84
N ILE A 52 -14.59 8.90 -23.50
CA ILE A 52 -13.74 9.31 -22.38
C ILE A 52 -14.57 9.22 -21.11
N ASP A 53 -14.48 8.08 -20.43
CA ASP A 53 -15.12 7.82 -19.14
C ASP A 53 -14.08 7.74 -18.01
N PRO A 54 -14.49 7.99 -16.74
CA PRO A 54 -13.54 8.02 -15.63
C PRO A 54 -12.85 6.67 -15.41
N PHE A 55 -13.53 5.53 -15.64
CA PHE A 55 -12.91 4.22 -15.42
C PHE A 55 -11.80 3.94 -16.44
N SER A 56 -12.08 4.20 -17.72
CA SER A 56 -11.08 4.11 -18.80
C SER A 56 -9.92 5.07 -18.57
N PHE A 57 -10.19 6.28 -18.08
CA PHE A 57 -9.16 7.28 -17.78
C PHE A 57 -8.20 6.81 -16.68
N PHE A 58 -8.72 6.44 -15.50
CA PHE A 58 -7.89 5.95 -14.38
C PHE A 58 -7.12 4.67 -14.75
N TYR A 59 -7.75 3.76 -15.46
CA TYR A 59 -7.09 2.52 -15.89
C TYR A 59 -6.02 2.78 -16.96
N SER A 60 -6.20 3.78 -17.83
CA SER A 60 -5.17 4.23 -18.76
C SER A 60 -3.99 4.87 -18.05
N LEU A 61 -4.21 5.67 -17.00
CA LEU A 61 -3.11 6.23 -16.18
C LEU A 61 -2.27 5.15 -15.50
N ALA A 62 -2.91 4.05 -15.07
CA ALA A 62 -2.23 2.95 -14.39
C ALA A 62 -1.41 2.03 -15.32
N GLN A 63 -1.44 2.25 -16.65
CA GLN A 63 -0.67 1.42 -17.59
C GLN A 63 0.83 1.80 -17.65
N HIS A 64 1.19 3.01 -17.25
CA HIS A 64 2.53 3.57 -17.48
C HIS A 64 3.54 2.99 -16.47
N ARG A 65 4.47 2.16 -16.96
CA ARG A 65 5.43 1.39 -16.12
C ARG A 65 6.84 1.96 -16.06
N SER A 66 7.31 2.64 -17.11
CA SER A 66 8.66 3.24 -17.10
C SER A 66 8.66 4.58 -16.37
N SER A 67 9.75 4.90 -15.67
CA SER A 67 9.92 6.19 -14.99
C SER A 67 9.74 7.36 -15.98
N VAL A 68 10.29 7.25 -17.19
CA VAL A 68 10.17 8.25 -18.26
C VAL A 68 8.69 8.52 -18.61
N ASN A 69 7.90 7.47 -18.89
CA ASN A 69 6.50 7.66 -19.28
C ASN A 69 5.64 8.10 -18.09
N ARG A 70 5.89 7.60 -16.88
CA ARG A 70 5.21 8.04 -15.67
C ARG A 70 5.43 9.52 -15.44
N LYS A 71 6.69 9.96 -15.47
CA LYS A 71 7.09 11.36 -15.29
C LYS A 71 6.44 12.28 -16.31
N LEU A 72 6.40 11.87 -17.58
CA LEU A 72 5.73 12.64 -18.63
C LEU A 72 4.22 12.80 -18.34
N VAL A 73 3.51 11.67 -18.19
CA VAL A 73 2.05 11.66 -18.10
C VAL A 73 1.57 12.27 -16.78
N TYR A 74 2.15 11.87 -15.65
CA TYR A 74 1.67 12.27 -14.33
C TYR A 74 1.93 13.76 -14.07
N ARG A 75 3.07 14.32 -14.54
CA ARG A 75 3.29 15.78 -14.49
C ARG A 75 2.28 16.55 -15.33
N SER A 76 2.00 16.02 -16.51
CA SER A 76 1.02 16.65 -17.38
C SER A 76 -0.37 16.62 -16.73
N VAL A 77 -0.76 15.49 -16.12
CA VAL A 77 -2.00 15.38 -15.31
C VAL A 77 -1.98 16.34 -14.13
N GLU A 78 -0.90 16.41 -13.35
CA GLU A 78 -0.77 17.31 -12.20
C GLU A 78 -1.01 18.76 -12.60
N LYS A 79 -0.38 19.21 -13.69
CA LYS A 79 -0.55 20.55 -14.23
C LYS A 79 -1.95 20.78 -14.78
N VAL A 80 -2.43 19.86 -15.61
CA VAL A 80 -3.71 19.99 -16.33
C VAL A 80 -4.87 19.94 -15.35
N PHE A 81 -4.87 19.06 -14.34
CA PHE A 81 -5.93 18.94 -13.34
C PHE A 81 -5.70 19.80 -12.11
N ASN A 82 -4.54 20.45 -11.98
CA ASN A 82 -4.12 21.22 -10.81
C ASN A 82 -4.16 20.36 -9.54
N VAL A 83 -3.50 19.20 -9.59
CA VAL A 83 -3.32 18.27 -8.45
C VAL A 83 -2.23 18.85 -7.53
N LYS A 84 -2.55 18.94 -6.23
CA LYS A 84 -1.67 19.50 -5.20
C LYS A 84 -0.65 18.49 -4.69
N HIS A 85 -1.02 17.22 -4.56
CA HIS A 85 -0.12 16.17 -4.06
C HIS A 85 0.87 15.71 -5.15
N GLN A 86 1.74 16.61 -5.62
CA GLN A 86 2.67 16.31 -6.72
C GLN A 86 3.83 15.40 -6.28
N TYR A 87 4.34 14.58 -7.20
CA TYR A 87 5.53 13.76 -6.93
C TYR A 87 6.83 14.58 -7.07
N SER A 88 7.80 14.30 -6.20
CA SER A 88 9.17 14.78 -6.32
C SER A 88 9.92 14.06 -7.46
N GLU A 89 11.07 14.61 -7.88
CA GLU A 89 11.97 13.97 -8.86
C GLU A 89 12.38 12.56 -8.39
N GLU A 90 12.76 12.42 -7.12
CA GLU A 90 13.18 11.15 -6.51
C GLU A 90 12.04 10.12 -6.49
N GLN A 91 10.80 10.56 -6.26
CA GLN A 91 9.64 9.67 -6.29
C GLN A 91 9.36 9.17 -7.71
N TYR A 92 9.49 10.02 -8.74
CA TYR A 92 9.33 9.59 -10.14
C TYR A 92 10.32 8.50 -10.57
N ASP A 93 11.53 8.54 -10.02
CA ASP A 93 12.58 7.56 -10.30
C ASP A 93 12.50 6.32 -9.40
N SER A 94 11.71 6.37 -8.32
CA SER A 94 11.46 5.26 -7.41
C SER A 94 10.32 4.36 -7.87
N ASN A 95 10.60 3.07 -8.03
CA ASN A 95 9.54 2.08 -8.31
C ASN A 95 8.61 1.85 -7.12
N ASP A 96 9.07 2.14 -5.90
CA ASP A 96 8.31 1.91 -4.67
C ASP A 96 7.22 2.97 -4.46
N ALA A 97 7.30 4.11 -5.15
CA ALA A 97 6.27 5.16 -5.13
C ALA A 97 5.05 4.84 -6.00
N PHE A 98 5.10 3.80 -6.85
CA PHE A 98 4.06 3.45 -7.82
C PHE A 98 3.60 2.00 -7.67
N VAL A 99 3.19 1.61 -6.46
CA VAL A 99 2.76 0.25 -6.13
C VAL A 99 1.23 0.16 -6.07
N PHE A 100 0.62 0.22 -7.25
CA PHE A 100 -0.82 0.02 -7.45
C PHE A 100 -1.05 -0.98 -8.60
N PRO A 101 -2.28 -1.51 -8.77
CA PRO A 101 -2.58 -2.46 -9.83
C PRO A 101 -2.22 -1.93 -11.20
N THR A 102 -1.56 -2.77 -11.99
CA THR A 102 -1.11 -2.37 -13.32
C THR A 102 -2.11 -2.82 -14.36
N ALA A 103 -2.59 -1.87 -15.15
CA ALA A 103 -3.55 -2.14 -16.19
C ALA A 103 -2.99 -3.09 -17.27
N ASN A 104 -3.90 -3.86 -17.90
CA ASN A 104 -3.59 -4.60 -19.13
C ASN A 104 -3.66 -3.63 -20.33
N PRO A 105 -2.55 -3.35 -21.03
CA PRO A 105 -2.51 -2.41 -22.15
C PRO A 105 -3.42 -2.78 -23.32
N GLN A 106 -3.79 -4.05 -23.47
CA GLN A 106 -4.65 -4.53 -24.55
C GLN A 106 -6.15 -4.30 -24.29
N ASN A 107 -6.53 -3.92 -23.08
CA ASN A 107 -7.92 -3.81 -22.67
C ASN A 107 -8.14 -2.63 -21.71
N LEU A 108 -7.77 -1.43 -22.16
CA LEU A 108 -7.84 -0.23 -21.32
C LEU A 108 -9.25 0.33 -21.17
N LEU A 109 -10.03 0.29 -22.26
CA LEU A 109 -11.34 0.96 -22.31
C LEU A 109 -12.42 0.11 -21.65
N TYR A 110 -13.28 0.75 -20.85
CA TYR A 110 -14.52 0.18 -20.34
C TYR A 110 -15.63 0.25 -21.38
N TYR A 111 -15.66 1.34 -22.17
CA TYR A 111 -16.56 1.47 -23.30
C TYR A 111 -15.85 1.28 -24.64
N SER A 112 -15.89 0.06 -25.17
CA SER A 112 -15.49 -0.21 -26.57
C SER A 112 -16.67 -0.23 -27.55
N ASN A 113 -17.93 -0.28 -27.07
CA ASN A 113 -19.15 -0.40 -27.89
C ASN A 113 -20.20 0.67 -27.55
N VAL A 114 -21.11 0.97 -28.49
CA VAL A 114 -22.06 2.10 -28.48
C VAL A 114 -23.34 1.86 -27.65
N GLN A 115 -23.61 0.64 -27.21
CA GLN A 115 -24.93 0.26 -26.67
C GLN A 115 -25.12 0.41 -25.15
N ALA A 116 -24.09 0.76 -24.39
CA ALA A 116 -24.21 0.87 -22.94
C ALA A 116 -24.55 2.30 -22.49
N ASP A 117 -25.23 2.42 -21.34
CA ASP A 117 -25.64 3.71 -20.78
C ASP A 117 -24.41 4.57 -20.45
N PRO A 118 -24.20 5.71 -21.12
CA PRO A 118 -23.06 6.57 -20.85
C PRO A 118 -22.99 7.05 -19.39
N LYS A 119 -24.12 7.08 -18.67
CA LYS A 119 -24.17 7.53 -17.27
C LYS A 119 -23.77 6.46 -16.26
N LEU A 120 -23.78 5.18 -16.62
CA LEU A 120 -23.51 4.07 -15.70
C LEU A 120 -22.15 4.23 -15.00
N LEU A 121 -21.06 4.39 -15.76
CA LEU A 121 -19.71 4.52 -15.21
C LEU A 121 -19.53 5.83 -14.43
N TRP A 122 -20.21 6.92 -14.83
CA TRP A 122 -20.19 8.18 -14.10
C TRP A 122 -20.90 8.09 -12.74
N ASN A 123 -22.05 7.42 -12.69
CA ASN A 123 -22.78 7.19 -11.46
C ASN A 123 -21.96 6.30 -10.50
N LEU A 124 -21.40 5.20 -11.02
CA LEU A 124 -20.54 4.32 -10.24
C LEU A 124 -19.31 5.07 -9.73
N PHE A 125 -18.64 5.85 -10.59
CA PHE A 125 -17.46 6.63 -10.24
C PHE A 125 -17.74 7.61 -9.10
N ARG A 126 -18.78 8.45 -9.23
CA ARG A 126 -19.15 9.42 -8.17
C ARG A 126 -19.52 8.73 -6.86
N SER A 127 -20.17 7.57 -6.93
CA SER A 127 -20.47 6.79 -5.74
C SER A 127 -19.21 6.21 -5.08
N ALA A 128 -18.26 5.71 -5.87
CA ALA A 128 -16.99 5.17 -5.36
C ALA A 128 -16.10 6.26 -4.74
N VAL A 129 -16.09 7.47 -5.31
CA VAL A 129 -15.41 8.63 -4.73
C VAL A 129 -15.97 8.96 -3.33
N ARG A 130 -17.30 8.89 -3.15
CA ARG A 130 -17.94 9.11 -1.84
C ARG A 130 -17.68 7.99 -0.83
N GLY A 131 -17.36 6.78 -1.30
CA GLY A 131 -16.98 5.66 -0.45
C GLY A 131 -17.76 4.38 -0.74
N LEU A 132 -17.32 3.28 -0.11
CA LEU A 132 -17.82 1.93 -0.30
C LEU A 132 -19.34 1.83 -0.04
N ASP A 133 -19.86 2.50 0.99
CA ASP A 133 -21.28 2.46 1.34
C ASP A 133 -22.17 3.35 0.46
N SER A 134 -21.57 4.22 -0.35
CA SER A 134 -22.30 5.07 -1.29
C SER A 134 -22.56 4.38 -2.63
N VAL A 135 -21.90 3.25 -2.90
CA VAL A 135 -22.03 2.51 -4.16
C VAL A 135 -23.40 1.84 -4.24
N ASP A 136 -24.12 2.15 -5.31
CA ASP A 136 -25.34 1.44 -5.67
C ASP A 136 -24.95 0.05 -6.21
N PRO A 137 -25.43 -1.05 -5.59
CA PRO A 137 -25.16 -2.40 -6.05
C PRO A 137 -25.48 -2.59 -7.55
N LYS A 138 -26.55 -1.97 -8.03
CA LYS A 138 -26.98 -2.12 -9.43
C LYS A 138 -25.96 -1.52 -10.39
N HIS A 139 -25.40 -0.34 -10.09
CA HIS A 139 -24.38 0.26 -10.96
C HIS A 139 -23.09 -0.57 -11.00
N PHE A 140 -22.71 -1.20 -9.88
CA PHE A 140 -21.55 -2.10 -9.86
C PHE A 140 -21.80 -3.36 -10.70
N ASP A 141 -22.94 -4.01 -10.51
CA ASP A 141 -23.31 -5.24 -11.21
C ASP A 141 -23.50 -4.99 -12.71
N ASP A 142 -24.20 -3.92 -13.10
CA ASP A 142 -24.34 -3.51 -14.51
C ASP A 142 -22.97 -3.21 -15.16
N ALA A 143 -21.99 -2.69 -14.41
CA ALA A 143 -20.66 -2.41 -14.94
C ALA A 143 -19.87 -3.71 -15.23
N LEU A 144 -20.14 -4.81 -14.53
CA LEU A 144 -19.55 -6.13 -14.80
C LEU A 144 -20.06 -6.74 -16.10
N GLU A 145 -21.28 -6.40 -16.51
CA GLU A 145 -21.89 -6.86 -17.76
C GLU A 145 -21.29 -6.17 -19.00
N LEU A 146 -20.49 -5.10 -18.81
CA LEU A 146 -19.80 -4.44 -19.90
C LEU A 146 -18.76 -5.38 -20.54
N ARG A 147 -18.77 -5.44 -21.87
CA ARG A 147 -17.84 -6.27 -22.64
C ARG A 147 -16.40 -5.90 -22.30
N GLY A 148 -15.60 -6.91 -21.91
CA GLY A 148 -14.19 -6.71 -21.56
C GLY A 148 -13.97 -6.18 -20.15
N VAL A 149 -15.03 -5.95 -19.38
CA VAL A 149 -14.96 -5.71 -17.94
C VAL A 149 -15.10 -7.05 -17.23
N ARG A 150 -14.20 -7.28 -16.27
CA ARG A 150 -14.13 -8.47 -15.42
C ARG A 150 -13.83 -8.01 -14.01
N LYS A 151 -14.06 -8.87 -13.01
CA LYS A 151 -13.88 -8.55 -11.59
C LYS A 151 -12.56 -7.85 -11.26
N ALA A 152 -11.45 -8.36 -11.79
CA ALA A 152 -10.13 -7.80 -11.54
C ALA A 152 -10.03 -6.36 -12.08
N LYS A 153 -10.36 -6.15 -13.36
CA LYS A 153 -10.33 -4.81 -13.97
C LYS A 153 -11.21 -3.81 -13.20
N LEU A 154 -12.48 -4.18 -12.91
CA LEU A 154 -13.41 -3.31 -12.21
C LEU A 154 -12.91 -2.91 -10.81
N THR A 155 -12.52 -3.90 -10.01
CA THR A 155 -12.08 -3.67 -8.62
C THR A 155 -10.71 -2.98 -8.54
N GLN A 156 -9.81 -3.23 -9.50
CA GLN A 156 -8.56 -2.48 -9.65
C GLN A 156 -8.82 -1.00 -9.94
N THR A 157 -9.76 -0.69 -10.84
CA THR A 157 -10.09 0.72 -11.13
C THR A 157 -10.79 1.39 -9.96
N LEU A 158 -11.72 0.71 -9.27
CA LEU A 158 -12.32 1.22 -8.03
C LEU A 158 -11.27 1.49 -6.95
N PHE A 159 -10.26 0.63 -6.83
CA PHE A 159 -9.13 0.83 -5.94
C PHE A 159 -8.29 2.05 -6.32
N LEU A 160 -8.03 2.28 -7.61
CA LEU A 160 -7.35 3.49 -8.06
C LEU A 160 -8.17 4.74 -7.74
N ILE A 161 -9.50 4.68 -7.85
CA ILE A 161 -10.40 5.81 -7.54
C ILE A 161 -10.42 6.11 -6.04
N ASN A 162 -10.46 5.07 -5.19
CA ASN A 162 -10.52 5.22 -3.73
C ASN A 162 -9.83 4.05 -3.01
N SER A 163 -8.50 4.15 -2.91
CA SER A 163 -7.65 3.08 -2.35
C SER A 163 -7.78 2.91 -0.84
N SER A 164 -8.47 3.82 -0.16
CA SER A 164 -8.75 3.74 1.27
C SER A 164 -9.91 2.80 1.60
N GLN A 165 -10.77 2.48 0.62
CA GLN A 165 -12.01 1.74 0.87
C GLN A 165 -12.22 0.53 -0.03
N PHE A 166 -11.63 0.51 -1.22
CA PHE A 166 -11.74 -0.62 -2.15
C PHE A 166 -10.47 -1.45 -2.10
N LEU A 167 -10.51 -2.72 -2.50
CA LEU A 167 -9.33 -3.56 -2.66
C LEU A 167 -9.44 -4.32 -4.00
N PRO A 168 -8.35 -4.45 -4.77
CA PRO A 168 -8.36 -5.25 -5.99
C PRO A 168 -8.70 -6.71 -5.70
N CYS A 169 -9.70 -7.25 -6.37
CA CYS A 169 -10.06 -8.66 -6.32
C CYS A 169 -9.38 -9.39 -7.49
N ASP A 170 -8.10 -9.71 -7.34
CA ASP A 170 -7.24 -10.24 -8.40
C ASP A 170 -6.26 -11.32 -7.90
N ASP A 171 -5.42 -11.85 -8.81
CA ASP A 171 -4.52 -12.95 -8.50
C ASP A 171 -3.49 -12.63 -7.40
N LYS A 172 -3.19 -11.34 -7.16
CA LYS A 172 -2.27 -10.96 -6.07
C LYS A 172 -2.96 -11.09 -4.72
N THR A 173 -4.20 -10.62 -4.60
CA THR A 173 -4.95 -10.66 -3.33
C THR A 173 -5.54 -12.05 -3.04
N LYS A 174 -5.64 -12.92 -4.06
CA LYS A 174 -5.97 -14.35 -3.89
C LYS A 174 -5.09 -15.08 -2.87
N THR A 175 -3.86 -14.60 -2.65
CA THR A 175 -2.93 -15.17 -1.66
C THR A 175 -3.51 -15.18 -0.23
N PHE A 176 -4.38 -14.24 0.11
CA PHE A 176 -4.93 -14.12 1.46
C PHE A 176 -6.29 -14.80 1.62
N VAL A 177 -7.17 -14.62 0.63
CA VAL A 177 -8.52 -15.15 0.63
C VAL A 177 -8.87 -15.57 -0.80
N ASP A 178 -9.41 -16.78 -0.96
CA ASP A 178 -9.89 -17.25 -2.25
C ASP A 178 -10.86 -16.24 -2.87
N LEU A 179 -10.64 -15.94 -4.16
CA LEU A 179 -11.48 -15.02 -4.90
C LEU A 179 -12.86 -15.65 -5.11
N PRO A 180 -13.95 -14.86 -5.05
CA PRO A 180 -15.27 -15.37 -5.40
C PRO A 180 -15.28 -15.90 -6.84
N PRO A 181 -16.06 -16.96 -7.14
CA PRO A 181 -16.25 -17.48 -8.50
C PRO A 181 -16.72 -16.38 -9.46
N ASN A 182 -16.36 -16.48 -10.74
CA ASN A 182 -16.67 -15.42 -11.72
C ASN A 182 -18.17 -15.34 -12.06
N ASP A 183 -18.86 -16.47 -12.06
CA ASP A 183 -20.28 -16.64 -12.31
C ASP A 183 -21.17 -16.15 -11.15
N GLU A 184 -20.60 -16.06 -9.94
CA GLU A 184 -21.28 -15.55 -8.75
C GLU A 184 -20.81 -14.13 -8.35
N PHE A 185 -19.89 -13.54 -9.12
CA PHE A 185 -19.28 -12.26 -8.76
C PHE A 185 -20.28 -11.10 -8.93
N SER A 186 -20.62 -10.50 -7.80
CA SER A 186 -21.53 -9.36 -7.66
C SER A 186 -21.03 -8.40 -6.58
N TRP A 187 -21.65 -7.23 -6.46
CA TRP A 187 -21.38 -6.28 -5.38
C TRP A 187 -21.44 -6.94 -3.99
N LYS A 188 -22.45 -7.79 -3.77
CA LYS A 188 -22.61 -8.52 -2.51
C LYS A 188 -21.41 -9.41 -2.22
N SER A 189 -21.03 -10.27 -3.18
CA SER A 189 -19.88 -11.17 -3.01
C SER A 189 -18.56 -10.41 -2.84
N TYR A 190 -18.42 -9.25 -3.49
CA TYR A 190 -17.24 -8.39 -3.36
C TYR A 190 -17.14 -7.80 -1.96
N ARG A 191 -18.25 -7.30 -1.40
CA ARG A 191 -18.31 -6.78 -0.02
C ARG A 191 -18.00 -7.88 1.01
N GLU A 192 -18.57 -9.07 0.83
CA GLU A 192 -18.31 -10.22 1.70
C GLU A 192 -16.84 -10.66 1.64
N TRP A 193 -16.25 -10.70 0.44
CA TRP A 193 -14.83 -11.01 0.26
C TRP A 193 -13.95 -9.93 0.90
N LEU A 194 -14.26 -8.65 0.69
CA LEU A 194 -13.51 -7.53 1.25
C LEU A 194 -13.53 -7.57 2.79
N GLN A 195 -14.67 -7.90 3.39
CA GLN A 195 -14.78 -8.08 4.84
C GLN A 195 -13.89 -9.21 5.35
N LYS A 196 -13.87 -10.37 4.67
CA LYS A 196 -12.99 -11.49 5.04
C LYS A 196 -11.51 -11.09 5.01
N VAL A 197 -11.10 -10.29 4.02
CA VAL A 197 -9.73 -9.78 3.96
C VAL A 197 -9.45 -8.81 5.10
N HIS A 198 -10.38 -7.91 5.42
CA HIS A 198 -10.25 -6.97 6.54
C HIS A 198 -10.16 -7.70 7.89
N ASP A 199 -10.89 -8.80 8.08
CA ASP A 199 -10.83 -9.59 9.31
C ASP A 199 -9.45 -10.25 9.54
N ILE A 200 -8.71 -10.53 8.46
CA ILE A 200 -7.32 -11.01 8.52
C ILE A 200 -6.34 -9.87 8.85
N PHE A 201 -6.62 -8.65 8.36
CA PHE A 201 -5.77 -7.48 8.50
C PHE A 201 -6.50 -6.30 9.19
N PRO A 202 -6.94 -6.45 10.45
CA PRO A 202 -7.85 -5.50 11.11
C PRO A 202 -7.26 -4.10 11.36
N SER A 203 -5.94 -3.94 11.23
CA SER A 203 -5.23 -2.65 11.42
C SER A 203 -4.68 -2.06 10.12
N CYS A 204 -5.00 -2.66 8.97
CA CYS A 204 -4.48 -2.24 7.67
C CYS A 204 -5.58 -1.64 6.80
N GLY A 205 -5.28 -0.52 6.15
CA GLY A 205 -6.08 -0.01 5.05
C GLY A 205 -5.91 -0.88 3.79
N PRO A 206 -6.88 -0.87 2.86
CA PRO A 206 -6.77 -1.64 1.62
C PRO A 206 -5.51 -1.36 0.80
N TYR A 207 -5.03 -0.12 0.79
CA TYR A 207 -3.77 0.23 0.10
C TYR A 207 -2.54 -0.47 0.68
N GLU A 208 -2.50 -0.68 2.00
CA GLU A 208 -1.43 -1.41 2.68
C GLU A 208 -1.52 -2.90 2.39
N ILE A 209 -2.74 -3.45 2.36
CA ILE A 209 -3.00 -4.85 2.01
C ILE A 209 -2.59 -5.12 0.55
N ASN A 210 -2.90 -4.20 -0.37
CA ASN A 210 -2.46 -4.30 -1.76
C ASN A 210 -0.92 -4.22 -1.89
N PHE A 211 -0.28 -3.32 -1.15
CA PHE A 211 1.18 -3.24 -1.11
C PHE A 211 1.78 -4.56 -0.62
N PHE A 212 1.20 -5.16 0.41
CA PHE A 212 1.62 -6.46 0.89
C PHE A 212 1.48 -7.56 -0.16
N ALA A 213 0.31 -7.64 -0.82
CA ALA A 213 0.05 -8.61 -1.88
C ALA A 213 1.08 -8.49 -3.01
N TYR A 214 1.44 -7.25 -3.37
CA TYR A 214 2.46 -6.98 -4.38
C TYR A 214 3.85 -7.48 -3.95
N LEU A 215 4.29 -7.12 -2.74
CA LEU A 215 5.57 -7.56 -2.21
C LEU A 215 5.68 -9.08 -2.13
N TYR A 216 4.64 -9.73 -1.60
CA TYR A 216 4.58 -11.18 -1.52
C TYR A 216 4.68 -11.84 -2.91
N SER A 217 3.95 -11.31 -3.89
CA SER A 217 4.04 -11.77 -5.28
C SER A 217 5.46 -11.60 -5.84
N LEU A 218 6.14 -10.49 -5.55
CA LEU A 218 7.51 -10.25 -6.00
C LEU A 218 8.50 -11.23 -5.35
N TRP A 219 8.40 -11.46 -4.05
CA TRP A 219 9.28 -12.39 -3.33
C TRP A 219 9.12 -13.81 -3.87
N LYS A 220 7.88 -14.24 -4.10
CA LYS A 220 7.57 -15.54 -4.71
C LYS A 220 8.15 -15.67 -6.12
N GLN A 221 8.00 -14.65 -6.96
CA GLN A 221 8.55 -14.67 -8.33
C GLN A 221 10.08 -14.72 -8.37
N LYS A 222 10.75 -14.00 -7.45
CA LYS A 222 12.20 -13.95 -7.39
C LYS A 222 12.82 -15.15 -6.65
N ASN A 223 12.02 -16.12 -6.20
CA ASN A 223 12.43 -17.16 -5.25
C ASN A 223 13.26 -16.58 -4.09
N LEU A 224 12.94 -15.36 -3.66
CA LEU A 224 13.64 -14.76 -2.54
C LEU A 224 13.30 -15.59 -1.32
N PRO A 225 14.29 -16.02 -0.53
CA PRO A 225 14.01 -16.64 0.74
C PRO A 225 13.26 -15.60 1.56
N ILE A 226 11.94 -15.81 1.71
CA ILE A 226 11.13 -15.01 2.61
C ILE A 226 11.76 -15.23 3.97
N GLY A 227 12.28 -14.14 4.54
CA GLY A 227 12.86 -14.17 5.85
C GLY A 227 11.89 -14.84 6.83
N ASN A 228 12.37 -15.86 7.55
CA ASN A 228 11.61 -16.55 8.59
C ASN A 228 12.15 -16.23 9.98
N LYS A 229 12.99 -15.19 10.07
CA LYS A 229 13.57 -14.76 11.34
C LYS A 229 12.69 -13.68 11.95
N TYR A 230 12.70 -13.70 13.27
CA TYR A 230 12.10 -12.65 14.08
C TYR A 230 13.23 -11.78 14.60
N PHE A 231 13.12 -10.49 14.35
CA PHE A 231 13.95 -9.49 15.01
C PHE A 231 13.10 -8.74 16.00
N GLN A 232 13.62 -8.63 17.22
CA GLN A 232 12.97 -7.83 18.24
C GLN A 232 13.70 -6.51 18.37
N VAL A 233 12.97 -5.42 18.24
CA VAL A 233 13.49 -4.07 18.44
C VAL A 233 12.83 -3.47 19.67
N SER A 234 13.65 -2.93 20.55
CA SER A 234 13.19 -2.25 21.76
C SER A 234 13.35 -0.75 21.57
N THR A 235 12.51 0.04 22.24
CA THR A 235 12.66 1.51 22.35
C THR A 235 14.00 1.97 22.92
N ASN A 236 14.75 1.07 23.54
CA ASN A 236 16.01 1.40 24.15
C ASN A 236 17.18 1.08 23.21
N ALA A 237 17.82 2.13 22.69
CA ALA A 237 19.07 2.00 21.94
C ALA A 237 20.24 1.47 22.79
N TRP A 238 20.09 1.43 24.12
CA TRP A 238 21.12 1.17 25.12
C TRP A 238 20.85 -0.06 26.01
N GLY A 239 19.71 -0.74 25.86
CA GLY A 239 19.31 -1.88 26.70
C GLY A 239 18.88 -1.50 28.12
N GLU A 240 18.03 -2.33 28.71
CA GLU A 240 17.33 -2.14 30.00
C GLU A 240 18.19 -1.53 31.12
N ASN A 241 18.13 -0.21 31.28
CA ASN A 241 18.14 0.49 32.57
C ASN A 241 17.85 2.00 32.43
N GLY A 242 16.79 2.44 33.12
CA GLY A 242 16.74 3.71 33.84
C GLY A 242 16.21 4.99 33.17
N GLY A 243 15.91 4.99 31.86
CA GLY A 243 15.46 6.21 31.16
C GLY A 243 14.87 5.97 29.77
N ASP A 244 14.02 4.96 29.65
CA ASP A 244 13.46 4.40 28.41
C ASP A 244 12.41 5.34 27.76
N PHE A 245 12.84 6.53 27.28
CA PHE A 245 11.98 7.51 26.60
C PHE A 245 12.33 7.67 25.12
N TRP A 246 11.30 7.54 24.28
CA TRP A 246 11.04 8.51 23.22
C TRP A 246 10.39 9.72 23.91
N GLN A 247 10.90 10.94 23.73
CA GLN A 247 10.23 12.12 24.30
C GLN A 247 8.99 12.43 23.44
N ASP A 248 7.83 12.07 23.98
CA ASP A 248 6.45 12.17 23.44
C ASP A 248 5.94 13.59 23.07
N ASN A 249 6.81 14.53 22.69
CA ASN A 249 6.36 15.88 22.33
C ASN A 249 6.37 16.19 20.84
N ASP A 250 6.81 15.25 20.00
CA ASP A 250 6.85 15.44 18.54
C ASP A 250 6.06 14.33 17.80
N PRO A 251 4.83 14.62 17.34
CA PRO A 251 4.03 13.70 16.54
C PRO A 251 4.70 13.24 15.23
N GLU A 252 5.73 13.95 14.75
CA GLU A 252 6.47 13.57 13.54
C GLU A 252 7.48 12.45 13.77
N LEU A 253 7.86 12.17 15.02
CA LEU A 253 8.87 11.16 15.40
C LEU A 253 8.26 9.85 15.94
N ASP A 254 6.93 9.75 15.98
CA ASP A 254 6.25 8.58 16.53
C ASP A 254 6.44 7.33 15.64
N PHE A 255 6.64 6.19 16.28
CA PHE A 255 6.97 4.92 15.65
C PHE A 255 5.80 4.34 14.86
N GLU A 256 4.57 4.54 15.31
CA GLU A 256 3.37 4.08 14.62
C GLU A 256 3.18 4.77 13.25
N PRO A 257 3.37 6.11 13.13
CA PRO A 257 3.39 6.81 11.84
C PRO A 257 4.71 6.75 11.06
N ASN A 258 5.81 6.16 11.58
CA ASN A 258 7.10 5.95 10.85
C ASN A 258 7.50 4.46 10.59
N ASN A 259 7.70 4.03 9.34
CA ASN A 259 7.77 2.60 8.94
C ASN A 259 9.17 2.02 9.21
N TRP A 260 9.85 2.58 10.21
CA TRP A 260 11.29 2.45 10.38
C TRP A 260 11.58 1.87 11.74
N VAL A 261 12.73 1.21 11.79
CA VAL A 261 13.20 0.52 12.96
C VAL A 261 14.61 1.01 13.23
N PHE A 262 14.75 1.86 14.24
CA PHE A 262 16.05 2.23 14.77
C PHE A 262 16.49 1.14 15.73
N THR A 263 17.68 0.64 15.50
CA THR A 263 18.20 -0.47 16.28
C THR A 263 19.42 0.05 17.01
N GLY A 264 19.50 -0.22 18.32
CA GLY A 264 20.40 0.48 19.22
C GLY A 264 21.84 0.69 18.75
N GLY A 265 22.38 1.84 19.13
CA GLY A 265 23.79 2.17 18.99
C GLY A 265 24.67 1.42 20.01
N PRO A 266 26.00 1.48 19.86
CA PRO A 266 26.94 0.89 20.82
C PRO A 266 26.66 1.37 22.25
N CYS A 267 26.93 0.57 23.28
CA CYS A 267 26.64 0.90 24.70
C CYS A 267 27.38 2.14 25.28
N LYS A 268 28.21 2.82 24.47
CA LYS A 268 28.81 4.12 24.78
C LYS A 268 28.59 5.09 23.61
N ARG A 269 28.67 6.40 23.84
CA ARG A 269 28.65 7.41 22.77
C ARG A 269 29.87 7.17 21.89
N VAL A 270 29.65 6.62 20.70
CA VAL A 270 30.67 6.38 19.67
C VAL A 270 30.27 7.25 18.49
N GLU A 271 31.20 8.05 17.97
CA GLU A 271 30.96 8.82 16.75
C GLU A 271 30.62 7.87 15.60
N TRP A 272 29.78 8.31 14.65
CA TRP A 272 29.21 7.45 13.60
C TRP A 272 30.28 6.71 12.76
N GLU A 273 31.44 7.35 12.59
CA GLU A 273 32.60 6.85 11.85
C GLU A 273 33.29 5.65 12.57
N ASP A 274 33.14 5.54 13.89
CA ASP A 274 33.80 4.56 14.75
C ASP A 274 32.89 3.35 15.09
N TYR A 275 31.66 3.30 14.54
CA TYR A 275 30.64 2.29 14.86
C TYR A 275 31.15 0.85 14.70
N ASN A 276 31.88 0.57 13.60
CA ASN A 276 32.46 -0.75 13.30
C ASN A 276 33.75 -1.06 14.09
N GLU A 277 34.44 -0.04 14.62
CA GLU A 277 35.71 -0.20 15.34
C GLU A 277 35.52 -0.43 16.85
N SER A 278 34.32 -0.13 17.37
CA SER A 278 33.91 -0.36 18.77
C SER A 278 33.70 -1.85 19.11
N LYS A 279 34.76 -2.67 19.03
CA LYS A 279 34.77 -4.11 19.36
C LYS A 279 34.60 -4.46 20.85
N GLY A 280 34.04 -3.56 21.67
CA GLY A 280 33.91 -3.75 23.11
C GLY A 280 32.48 -4.08 23.54
N ASP A 281 32.18 -5.38 23.69
CA ASP A 281 31.08 -6.00 24.47
C ASP A 281 29.62 -5.50 24.31
N ALA A 282 29.34 -4.54 23.45
CA ALA A 282 27.97 -4.12 23.14
C ALA A 282 27.32 -5.13 22.19
N ARG A 283 26.16 -5.68 22.57
CA ARG A 283 25.30 -6.45 21.66
C ARG A 283 24.76 -5.51 20.57
N GLN A 284 25.55 -5.28 19.54
CA GLN A 284 25.14 -4.48 18.38
C GLN A 284 23.97 -5.19 17.69
N TYR A 285 22.91 -4.45 17.38
CA TYR A 285 21.85 -4.99 16.57
C TYR A 285 22.37 -5.21 15.15
N PRO A 286 22.10 -6.36 14.52
CA PRO A 286 22.68 -6.68 13.23
C PRO A 286 21.93 -5.95 12.10
N LEU A 287 22.18 -4.65 11.92
CA LEU A 287 21.47 -3.75 10.98
C LEU A 287 21.34 -4.30 9.55
N SER A 288 22.36 -4.99 9.04
CA SER A 288 22.35 -5.59 7.70
C SER A 288 21.73 -6.99 7.64
N ALA A 289 21.42 -7.63 8.77
CA ALA A 289 20.91 -9.00 8.80
C ALA A 289 19.43 -9.15 8.43
N PRO A 290 18.49 -8.25 8.81
CA PRO A 290 17.10 -8.33 8.38
C PRO A 290 17.00 -8.33 6.86
N ARG A 291 16.23 -9.27 6.31
CA ARG A 291 15.98 -9.46 4.88
C ARG A 291 14.50 -9.26 4.59
N PRO A 292 14.15 -8.95 3.32
CA PRO A 292 12.75 -8.96 2.91
C PRO A 292 12.01 -10.23 3.34
N GLY A 293 10.86 -10.08 4.00
CA GLY A 293 10.06 -11.15 4.58
C GLY A 293 10.29 -11.40 6.06
N ASP A 294 11.44 -11.02 6.64
CA ASP A 294 11.67 -11.16 8.08
C ASP A 294 10.67 -10.33 8.89
N VAL A 295 10.31 -10.82 10.08
CA VAL A 295 9.34 -10.16 10.95
C VAL A 295 10.08 -9.29 11.96
N ILE A 296 9.69 -8.01 12.04
CA ILE A 296 10.09 -7.12 13.12
C ILE A 296 8.98 -7.09 14.18
N LEU A 297 9.36 -7.40 15.41
CA LEU A 297 8.55 -7.24 16.61
C LEU A 297 9.07 -6.02 17.36
N VAL A 298 8.21 -5.02 17.56
CA VAL A 298 8.60 -3.83 18.32
C VAL A 298 7.94 -3.82 19.67
N LYS A 299 8.74 -3.53 20.69
CA LYS A 299 8.31 -3.43 22.08
C LYS A 299 8.82 -2.14 22.74
N THR A 300 8.08 -1.68 23.74
CA THR A 300 8.54 -0.66 24.71
C THR A 300 8.76 -1.33 26.06
N GLY A 301 9.91 -1.05 26.67
CA GLY A 301 10.30 -1.67 27.94
C GLY A 301 10.31 -3.20 27.90
N GLN A 302 9.93 -3.83 29.02
CA GLN A 302 9.96 -5.30 29.16
C GLN A 302 8.70 -6.01 28.65
N LEU A 303 7.59 -5.31 28.50
CA LEU A 303 6.27 -5.96 28.56
C LEU A 303 5.26 -5.51 27.49
N GLN A 304 5.47 -4.37 26.83
CA GLN A 304 4.46 -3.82 25.93
C GLN A 304 4.87 -4.02 24.47
N GLY A 305 4.11 -4.84 23.74
CA GLY A 305 4.20 -4.92 22.29
C GLY A 305 3.60 -3.66 21.66
N ARG A 306 4.32 -3.07 20.70
CA ARG A 306 3.94 -1.86 19.97
C ARG A 306 3.60 -2.11 18.52
N GLY A 307 4.17 -3.14 17.92
CA GLY A 307 3.85 -3.44 16.53
C GLY A 307 4.49 -4.72 16.03
N ILE A 308 3.86 -5.27 14.99
CA ILE A 308 4.39 -6.37 14.20
C ILE A 308 4.45 -5.88 12.76
N GLY A 309 5.63 -5.95 12.16
CA GLY A 309 5.83 -5.55 10.79
C GLY A 309 6.71 -6.51 10.03
N ILE A 310 6.68 -6.41 8.71
CA ILE A 310 7.49 -7.22 7.81
C ILE A 310 8.50 -6.34 7.12
N VAL A 311 9.77 -6.73 7.16
CA VAL A 311 10.82 -6.06 6.40
C VAL A 311 10.54 -6.22 4.91
N TYR A 312 10.54 -5.14 4.16
CA TYR A 312 10.41 -5.19 2.70
C TYR A 312 11.64 -4.69 1.95
N LYS A 313 12.46 -3.86 2.61
CA LYS A 313 13.73 -3.36 2.09
C LYS A 313 14.68 -3.08 3.26
N ASN A 314 15.97 -3.27 3.05
CA ASN A 314 16.99 -2.93 4.04
C ASN A 314 18.18 -2.26 3.34
N ASP A 315 18.25 -0.93 3.40
CA ASP A 315 19.29 -0.17 2.70
C ASP A 315 20.70 -0.49 3.24
N TYR A 316 20.80 -0.90 4.50
CA TYR A 316 22.07 -1.27 5.14
C TYR A 316 22.72 -2.53 4.54
N GLN A 317 22.01 -3.29 3.71
CA GLN A 317 22.57 -4.42 2.96
C GLN A 317 23.43 -3.96 1.78
N ASP A 318 23.08 -2.82 1.18
CA ASP A 318 23.76 -2.29 0.01
C ASP A 318 24.83 -1.27 0.40
N ARG A 319 24.48 -0.34 1.30
CA ARG A 319 25.38 0.73 1.76
C ARG A 319 25.04 1.13 3.19
N LEU A 320 26.07 1.36 4.00
CA LEU A 320 25.94 2.03 5.29
C LEU A 320 26.06 3.54 5.03
N ALA A 321 24.94 4.25 5.03
CA ALA A 321 24.87 5.71 4.97
C ALA A 321 23.91 6.25 6.04
N GLU A 322 23.99 7.54 6.33
CA GLU A 322 23.18 8.21 7.36
C GLU A 322 21.67 8.12 7.08
N ASP A 323 21.30 8.06 5.80
CA ASP A 323 19.93 7.92 5.30
C ASP A 323 19.48 6.46 5.12
N SER A 324 20.38 5.49 5.34
CA SER A 324 20.05 4.07 5.21
C SER A 324 19.11 3.64 6.33
N ARG A 325 18.15 2.77 6.00
CA ARG A 325 17.07 2.36 6.91
C ARG A 325 16.58 0.94 6.62
N ILE A 326 16.03 0.30 7.64
CA ILE A 326 15.22 -0.92 7.49
C ILE A 326 13.79 -0.47 7.27
N HIS A 327 13.24 -0.79 6.10
CA HIS A 327 11.89 -0.45 5.73
C HIS A 327 10.94 -1.58 6.10
N VAL A 328 9.93 -1.24 6.89
CA VAL A 328 8.97 -2.20 7.43
C VAL A 328 7.56 -1.87 6.98
N MET A 329 6.76 -2.89 6.73
CA MET A 329 5.32 -2.77 6.53
C MET A 329 4.62 -3.25 7.79
N TRP A 330 3.96 -2.34 8.51
CA TRP A 330 3.21 -2.66 9.73
C TRP A 330 1.92 -3.43 9.42
N ILE A 331 1.77 -4.62 10.02
CA ILE A 331 0.57 -5.47 9.92
C ILE A 331 -0.33 -5.27 11.13
N ASN A 332 0.27 -5.22 12.31
CA ASN A 332 -0.44 -4.91 13.54
C ASN A 332 0.16 -3.63 14.13
N LYS A 333 -0.69 -2.61 14.23
CA LYS A 333 -0.38 -1.28 14.78
C LYS A 333 -0.99 -1.09 16.18
N ALA A 334 -1.87 -1.99 16.60
CA ALA A 334 -2.57 -1.85 17.86
C ALA A 334 -1.59 -1.96 19.03
N VAL A 335 -1.64 -0.98 19.92
CA VAL A 335 -1.02 -1.09 21.23
C VAL A 335 -1.76 -2.19 22.00
N CYS A 336 -1.05 -3.25 22.34
CA CYS A 336 -1.66 -4.35 23.11
C CYS A 336 -1.66 -3.95 24.60
N ASP A 337 -2.65 -3.14 25.00
CA ASP A 337 -2.81 -2.69 26.40
C ASP A 337 -3.23 -3.82 27.34
N ASP A 338 -3.72 -4.94 26.80
CA ASP A 338 -4.22 -6.09 27.56
C ASP A 338 -3.15 -7.11 28.00
N LEU A 339 -1.88 -6.92 27.60
CA LEU A 339 -0.77 -7.71 28.15
C LEU A 339 -0.37 -7.19 29.54
N LYS A 340 -1.33 -7.13 30.48
CA LYS A 340 -1.01 -6.92 31.88
C LYS A 340 -0.24 -8.15 32.39
N PRO A 341 1.01 -8.00 32.84
CA PRO A 341 1.77 -9.13 33.37
C PRO A 341 1.09 -9.58 34.64
N THR A 342 0.56 -10.80 34.64
CA THR A 342 0.25 -11.47 35.91
C THR A 342 1.60 -11.80 36.55
N ARG A 343 1.97 -11.05 37.58
CA ARG A 343 3.16 -11.33 38.40
C ARG A 343 2.98 -12.69 39.07
N HIS A 344 3.58 -13.73 38.51
CA HIS A 344 3.95 -14.92 39.25
C HIS A 344 5.47 -14.97 39.32
N TYR A 345 5.98 -14.83 40.54
CA TYR A 345 7.39 -14.96 40.87
C TYR A 345 7.92 -16.29 40.35
N GLY A 346 8.86 -16.23 39.41
CA GLY A 346 9.59 -17.38 38.88
C GLY A 346 9.04 -17.89 37.54
N LYS A 347 9.68 -17.47 36.45
CA LYS A 347 9.42 -17.79 35.02
C LYS A 347 8.20 -17.09 34.42
N THR A 348 8.46 -15.94 33.82
CA THR A 348 7.53 -15.27 32.89
C THR A 348 7.43 -16.10 31.62
N VAL A 349 6.34 -16.84 31.46
CA VAL A 349 5.87 -17.33 30.16
C VAL A 349 4.77 -16.37 29.73
N VAL A 350 5.03 -15.55 28.72
CA VAL A 350 3.97 -14.77 28.07
C VAL A 350 3.09 -15.77 27.32
N ARG A 351 1.94 -16.14 27.90
CA ARG A 351 0.88 -16.79 27.14
C ARG A 351 0.18 -15.71 26.35
N LEU A 352 0.37 -15.72 25.03
CA LEU A 352 -0.55 -15.05 24.12
C LEU A 352 -1.97 -15.49 24.51
N PRO A 353 -2.93 -14.56 24.68
CA PRO A 353 -4.32 -14.97 24.88
C PRO A 353 -4.70 -15.89 23.72
N LYS A 354 -5.38 -16.99 24.03
CA LYS A 354 -6.16 -17.76 23.04
C LYS A 354 -7.34 -16.87 22.61
N GLN A 355 -7.06 -15.75 21.97
CA GLN A 355 -7.92 -15.29 20.90
C GLN A 355 -7.47 -16.09 19.70
N ASP A 356 -8.43 -16.63 18.97
CA ASP A 356 -8.18 -17.25 17.67
C ASP A 356 -7.59 -16.18 16.75
N ILE A 357 -6.29 -15.93 16.86
CA ILE A 357 -5.50 -15.32 15.80
C ILE A 357 -5.65 -16.34 14.68
N PRO A 358 -6.45 -16.06 13.62
CA PRO A 358 -6.46 -16.95 12.47
C PRO A 358 -5.01 -17.06 12.07
N SER A 359 -4.48 -18.28 12.02
CA SER A 359 -3.04 -18.51 11.93
C SER A 359 -2.43 -17.67 10.81
N ILE A 360 -1.86 -16.52 11.17
CA ILE A 360 -1.02 -15.74 10.25
C ILE A 360 0.14 -16.66 9.84
N ALA A 361 0.57 -17.54 10.75
CA ALA A 361 1.48 -18.66 10.48
C ALA A 361 1.00 -19.61 9.36
N GLY A 362 -0.29 -19.77 9.10
CA GLY A 362 -0.80 -20.59 7.99
C GLY A 362 -0.72 -19.92 6.62
N VAL A 363 -0.52 -18.60 6.58
CA VAL A 363 -0.22 -17.83 5.36
C VAL A 363 1.30 -17.83 5.08
N PHE A 364 2.11 -18.08 6.11
CA PHE A 364 3.58 -18.06 6.05
C PHE A 364 4.25 -19.45 6.11
N LEU A 365 3.49 -20.55 6.17
CA LEU A 365 4.01 -21.94 6.18
C LEU A 365 3.60 -22.73 4.94
#